data_AF-A0A931JXZ6-F1
#
_entry.id   AF-A0A931JXZ6-F1
#
_cell.length_a   1.000
_cell.length_b   1.000
_cell.length_c   1.000
_cell.angle_alpha   90.00
_cell.angle_beta   90.00
_cell.angle_gamma   90.00
#
_symmetry.space_group_name_H-M   'P 1'
#
loop_
_entity.id
_entity.type
_entity.pdbx_description
1 polymer ?
#
loop_
_entity_poly.entity_id
_entity_poly.type
_entity_poly.pdbx_seq_one_letter_code
_entity_poly.pdbx_strand_id
1 'polypeptide(L)'
;MNRFDLYELCVQNAPAMARFLEAAHRGSPCTLREDFSGGAALCKAWVAPASGADSEHRRAIAVDLDPEPLKRVAKHPGITVRRADVRRAADKADIIAALNFPLGYWHDRASLVAYLKLTRARLNRKGVFVADLYGGSDAFRPLTMSRRFRGPKGERIKYTWEQEQADAISGLVHNALHFEVSPPRGKPGRTRVLRRAFTYHWRLWSIPEFTDAALQAGFKHVEVYDQDAGALDHTGRLHIRPAEAAELDDNYVVYVVARK
;
A
#
# COMPACT_ATOMS: atom_id res chain seq x y z
N MET A 1 3.72 5.31 21.41
CA MET A 1 3.73 4.92 19.99
C MET A 1 5.11 4.38 19.64
N ASN A 2 5.24 3.17 19.14
CA ASN A 2 6.46 2.64 18.53
C ASN A 2 6.53 3.04 17.04
N ARG A 3 7.54 2.56 16.29
CA ARG A 3 7.71 2.89 14.87
C ARG A 3 6.54 2.44 13.98
N PHE A 4 5.92 1.29 14.27
CA PHE A 4 4.78 0.78 13.51
C PHE A 4 3.50 1.56 13.79
N ASP A 5 3.27 1.98 15.04
CA ASP A 5 2.14 2.86 15.36
C ASP A 5 2.26 4.20 14.62
N LEU A 6 3.48 4.73 14.50
CA LEU A 6 3.74 5.96 13.75
C LEU A 6 3.55 5.78 12.24
N TYR A 7 3.97 4.64 11.71
CA TYR A 7 3.77 4.29 10.30
C TYR A 7 2.28 4.18 9.95
N GLU A 8 1.52 3.37 10.70
CA GLU A 8 0.08 3.21 10.50
C GLU A 8 -0.68 4.54 10.60
N LEU A 9 -0.23 5.46 11.47
CA LEU A 9 -0.86 6.77 11.66
C LEU A 9 -0.49 7.82 10.59
N CYS A 10 0.78 7.86 10.16
CA CYS A 10 1.29 8.98 9.35
C CYS A 10 1.44 8.65 7.86
N VAL A 11 1.55 7.37 7.51
CA VAL A 11 1.87 6.91 6.14
C VAL A 11 0.64 6.30 5.48
N GLN A 12 -0.16 5.55 6.24
CA GLN A 12 -1.28 4.79 5.69
C GLN A 12 -2.63 5.46 5.95
N ASN A 13 -3.57 5.21 5.03
CA ASN A 13 -4.99 5.44 5.24
C ASN A 13 -5.77 4.16 4.92
N ALA A 14 -5.58 3.15 5.78
CA ALA A 14 -6.14 1.81 5.56
C ALA A 14 -7.67 1.78 5.38
N PRO A 15 -8.50 2.57 6.11
CA PRO A 15 -9.94 2.60 5.87
C PRO A 15 -10.32 3.15 4.49
N ALA A 16 -9.67 4.22 4.02
CA ALA A 16 -9.91 4.74 2.68
C ALA A 16 -9.47 3.73 1.61
N MET A 17 -8.33 3.09 1.83
CA MET A 17 -7.81 2.08 0.92
C MET A 17 -8.70 0.83 0.84
N ALA A 18 -9.23 0.34 1.95
CA ALA A 18 -10.18 -0.77 1.94
C ALA A 18 -11.43 -0.47 1.08
N ARG A 19 -11.96 0.76 1.17
CA ARG A 19 -13.06 1.22 0.31
C ARG A 19 -12.65 1.32 -1.16
N PHE A 20 -11.45 1.83 -1.44
CA PHE A 20 -10.89 1.87 -2.80
C PHE A 20 -10.79 0.47 -3.41
N LEU A 21 -10.26 -0.51 -2.67
CA LEU A 21 -10.13 -1.89 -3.15
C LEU A 21 -11.49 -2.53 -3.44
N GLU A 22 -12.48 -2.32 -2.57
CA GLU A 22 -13.85 -2.79 -2.79
C GLU A 22 -14.45 -2.19 -4.07
N ALA A 23 -14.31 -0.86 -4.25
CA ALA A 23 -14.76 -0.17 -5.46
C ALA A 23 -14.02 -0.66 -6.72
N ALA A 24 -12.71 -0.83 -6.62
CA ALA A 24 -11.86 -1.31 -7.71
C ALA A 24 -12.22 -2.71 -8.19
N HIS A 25 -12.70 -3.61 -7.31
CA HIS A 25 -13.13 -4.94 -7.71
C HIS A 25 -14.40 -4.94 -8.59
N ARG A 26 -15.28 -3.92 -8.47
CA ARG A 26 -16.57 -3.77 -9.21
C ARG A 26 -17.61 -4.89 -8.98
N GLY A 27 -17.36 -5.78 -8.03
CA GLY A 27 -18.28 -6.85 -7.63
C GLY A 27 -18.53 -6.83 -6.13
N SER A 28 -18.73 -8.01 -5.55
CA SER A 28 -18.86 -8.20 -4.10
C SER A 28 -17.67 -9.04 -3.58
N PRO A 29 -16.47 -8.46 -3.48
CA PRO A 29 -15.29 -9.18 -3.00
C PRO A 29 -15.44 -9.53 -1.51
N CYS A 30 -15.09 -10.76 -1.13
CA CYS A 30 -15.15 -11.21 0.27
C CYS A 30 -13.75 -11.41 0.86
N THR A 31 -12.78 -11.79 0.02
CA THR A 31 -11.42 -12.13 0.43
C THR A 31 -10.40 -11.13 -0.05
N LEU A 32 -9.72 -10.49 0.89
CA LEU A 32 -8.54 -9.67 0.65
C LEU A 32 -7.28 -10.44 1.04
N ARG A 33 -6.23 -10.36 0.23
CA ARG A 33 -4.88 -10.72 0.62
C ARG A 33 -3.98 -9.50 0.50
N GLU A 34 -3.31 -9.14 1.58
CA GLU A 34 -2.31 -8.07 1.63
C GLU A 34 -0.92 -8.70 1.56
N ASP A 35 -0.25 -8.52 0.43
CA ASP A 35 1.16 -8.88 0.25
C ASP A 35 2.04 -7.75 0.79
N PHE A 36 3.17 -8.11 1.42
CA PHE A 36 4.05 -7.16 2.12
C PHE A 36 3.31 -6.39 3.23
N SER A 37 2.46 -7.11 3.95
CA SER A 37 1.44 -6.54 4.84
C SER A 37 1.99 -5.75 6.03
N GLY A 38 3.24 -5.99 6.46
CA GLY A 38 3.79 -5.42 7.68
C GLY A 38 2.86 -5.66 8.87
N GLY A 39 2.27 -4.59 9.40
CA GLY A 39 1.33 -4.63 10.54
C GLY A 39 -0.12 -4.99 10.14
N ALA A 40 -0.34 -5.28 8.86
CA ALA A 40 -1.59 -5.64 8.21
C ALA A 40 -2.75 -4.66 8.52
N ALA A 41 -2.46 -3.37 8.45
CA ALA A 41 -3.45 -2.33 8.72
C ALA A 41 -4.61 -2.37 7.72
N LEU A 42 -4.33 -2.67 6.45
CA LEU A 42 -5.34 -2.81 5.43
C LEU A 42 -6.21 -4.05 5.68
N CYS A 43 -5.61 -5.19 6.05
CA CYS A 43 -6.37 -6.37 6.48
C CYS A 43 -7.31 -6.06 7.66
N LYS A 44 -6.84 -5.32 8.68
CA LYS A 44 -7.68 -4.88 9.80
C LYS A 44 -8.84 -3.99 9.34
N ALA A 45 -8.57 -3.03 8.45
CA ALA A 45 -9.60 -2.15 7.90
C ALA A 45 -10.63 -2.90 7.04
N TRP A 46 -10.19 -3.92 6.30
CA TRP A 46 -11.06 -4.74 5.45
C TRP A 46 -12.10 -5.53 6.23
N VAL A 47 -11.67 -6.17 7.33
CA VAL A 47 -12.53 -7.03 8.17
C VAL A 47 -13.27 -6.25 9.26
N ALA A 48 -12.96 -4.95 9.42
CA ALA A 48 -13.71 -4.09 10.32
C ALA A 48 -15.16 -3.95 9.82
N PRO A 49 -16.15 -3.85 10.73
CA PRO A 49 -17.53 -3.57 10.35
C PRO A 49 -17.60 -2.24 9.57
N ALA A 50 -17.90 -2.32 8.27
CA ALA A 50 -18.20 -1.12 7.50
C ALA A 50 -19.66 -0.75 7.74
N SER A 51 -19.95 0.55 7.89
CA SER A 51 -21.32 1.06 7.88
C SER A 51 -21.96 0.71 6.53
N GLY A 52 -22.77 -0.35 6.48
CA GLY A 52 -23.58 -0.73 5.31
C GLY A 52 -23.12 -1.93 4.47
N ALA A 53 -22.00 -2.60 4.80
CA ALA A 53 -21.60 -3.84 4.13
C ALA A 53 -21.71 -5.05 5.08
N ASP A 54 -22.06 -6.20 4.53
CA ASP A 54 -22.21 -7.47 5.24
C ASP A 54 -20.85 -7.98 5.75
N SER A 55 -20.37 -7.38 6.85
CA SER A 55 -19.04 -7.62 7.41
C SER A 55 -18.84 -9.05 7.91
N GLU A 56 -19.93 -9.80 8.10
CA GLU A 56 -19.93 -11.18 8.60
C GLU A 56 -19.22 -12.17 7.65
N HIS A 57 -18.98 -11.79 6.39
CA HIS A 57 -18.36 -12.67 5.39
C HIS A 57 -16.98 -12.21 4.91
N ARG A 58 -16.47 -11.06 5.38
CA ARG A 58 -15.16 -10.58 4.97
C ARG A 58 -14.04 -11.34 5.69
N ARG A 59 -13.07 -11.81 4.92
CA ARG A 59 -11.85 -12.45 5.43
C ARG A 59 -10.63 -11.78 4.83
N ALA A 60 -9.56 -11.71 5.61
CA ALA A 60 -8.29 -11.16 5.13
C ALA A 60 -7.12 -12.11 5.37
N ILE A 61 -6.11 -12.04 4.50
CA ILE A 61 -4.87 -12.81 4.60
C ILE A 61 -3.71 -11.82 4.60
N ALA A 62 -2.96 -11.78 5.70
CA ALA A 62 -1.77 -10.94 5.83
C ALA A 62 -0.52 -11.78 5.52
N VAL A 63 0.22 -11.42 4.47
CA VAL A 63 1.45 -12.11 4.07
C VAL A 63 2.64 -11.17 4.27
N ASP A 64 3.62 -11.60 5.06
CA ASP A 64 4.89 -10.86 5.22
C ASP A 64 6.05 -11.80 5.60
N LEU A 65 7.27 -11.39 5.33
CA LEU A 65 8.49 -12.09 5.76
C LEU A 65 8.87 -11.74 7.20
N ASP A 66 8.63 -10.49 7.60
CA ASP A 66 9.06 -9.96 8.88
C ASP A 66 8.11 -10.40 10.00
N PRO A 67 8.58 -11.21 10.97
CA PRO A 67 7.75 -11.61 12.10
C PRO A 67 7.43 -10.45 13.06
N GLU A 68 8.21 -9.36 13.07
CA GLU A 68 8.03 -8.27 14.04
C GLU A 68 6.68 -7.57 13.89
N PRO A 69 6.31 -7.02 12.71
CA PRO A 69 5.03 -6.34 12.57
C PRO A 69 3.85 -7.32 12.51
N LEU A 70 4.03 -8.56 12.02
CA LEU A 70 2.99 -9.59 11.99
C LEU A 70 2.45 -9.96 13.39
N LYS A 71 3.27 -9.86 14.44
CA LYS A 71 2.82 -10.07 15.83
C LYS A 71 1.63 -9.20 16.22
N ARG A 72 1.48 -8.02 15.57
CA ARG A 72 0.38 -7.07 15.83
C ARG A 72 -0.99 -7.62 15.42
N VAL A 73 -1.04 -8.60 14.52
CA VAL A 73 -2.29 -9.17 13.97
C VAL A 73 -2.40 -10.69 14.15
N ALA A 74 -1.40 -11.34 14.76
CA ALA A 74 -1.32 -12.80 14.89
C ALA A 74 -2.52 -13.48 15.56
N LYS A 75 -3.30 -12.76 16.37
CA LYS A 75 -4.48 -13.29 17.09
C LYS A 75 -5.82 -12.73 16.61
N HIS A 76 -5.84 -12.02 15.47
CA HIS A 76 -7.06 -11.38 15.00
C HIS A 76 -7.99 -12.43 14.35
N PRO A 77 -9.26 -12.57 14.80
CA PRO A 77 -10.14 -13.68 14.38
C PRO A 77 -10.51 -13.65 12.88
N GLY A 78 -10.57 -12.47 12.28
CA GLY A 78 -10.87 -12.30 10.84
C GLY A 78 -9.64 -12.32 9.90
N ILE A 79 -8.41 -12.45 10.44
CA ILE A 79 -7.18 -12.31 9.64
C ILE A 79 -6.35 -13.59 9.76
N THR A 80 -6.09 -14.20 8.61
CA THR A 80 -5.15 -15.31 8.49
C THR A 80 -3.75 -14.78 8.26
N VAL A 81 -2.82 -15.05 9.17
CA VAL A 81 -1.42 -14.62 9.04
C VAL A 81 -0.56 -15.68 8.34
N ARG A 82 0.26 -15.24 7.39
CA ARG A 82 1.24 -16.05 6.67
C ARG A 82 2.61 -15.38 6.77
N ARG A 83 3.47 -15.91 7.65
CA ARG A 83 4.89 -15.54 7.68
C ARG A 83 5.60 -16.25 6.52
N ALA A 84 5.67 -15.61 5.36
CA ALA A 84 6.23 -16.21 4.16
C ALA A 84 6.71 -15.14 3.17
N ASP A 85 7.62 -15.55 2.28
CA ASP A 85 7.82 -14.82 1.02
C ASP A 85 6.50 -14.82 0.25
N VAL A 86 6.07 -13.66 -0.24
CA VAL A 86 4.81 -13.50 -0.99
C VAL A 86 4.73 -14.43 -2.21
N ARG A 87 5.88 -14.78 -2.80
CA ARG A 87 5.98 -15.76 -3.90
C ARG A 87 5.67 -17.20 -3.45
N ARG A 88 5.73 -17.50 -2.15
CA ARG A 88 5.44 -18.84 -1.58
C ARG A 88 4.03 -18.96 -1.00
N ALA A 89 3.37 -17.87 -0.63
CA ALA A 89 2.00 -17.92 -0.11
C ALA A 89 0.99 -18.36 -1.19
N ALA A 90 0.31 -19.49 -0.99
CA ALA A 90 -0.58 -20.09 -1.99
C ALA A 90 -2.06 -19.68 -1.85
N ASP A 91 -2.41 -18.97 -0.77
CA ASP A 91 -3.78 -18.56 -0.49
C ASP A 91 -4.35 -17.71 -1.63
N LYS A 92 -5.58 -18.05 -2.05
CA LYS A 92 -6.32 -17.32 -3.07
C LYS A 92 -7.19 -16.22 -2.46
N ALA A 93 -7.43 -15.17 -3.23
CA ALA A 93 -8.26 -14.05 -2.80
C ALA A 93 -8.98 -13.39 -3.99
N ASP A 94 -10.06 -12.67 -3.71
CA ASP A 94 -10.76 -11.83 -4.70
C ASP A 94 -9.93 -10.59 -5.02
N ILE A 95 -9.21 -10.07 -4.03
CA ILE A 95 -8.28 -8.95 -4.17
C ILE A 95 -6.94 -9.36 -3.60
N ILE A 96 -5.86 -9.16 -4.36
CA ILE A 96 -4.50 -9.16 -3.83
C ILE A 96 -3.99 -7.72 -3.91
N ALA A 97 -3.56 -7.16 -2.78
CA ALA A 97 -3.05 -5.79 -2.69
C ALA A 97 -1.58 -5.80 -2.26
N ALA A 98 -0.75 -5.01 -2.95
CA ALA A 98 0.65 -4.78 -2.62
C ALA A 98 0.91 -3.27 -2.60
N LEU A 99 0.67 -2.64 -1.44
CA LEU A 99 0.60 -1.18 -1.29
C LEU A 99 1.70 -0.62 -0.38
N ASN A 100 1.99 0.67 -0.53
CA ASN A 100 3.16 1.40 -0.05
C ASN A 100 4.46 0.99 -0.78
N PHE A 101 4.37 0.92 -2.11
CA PHE A 101 5.44 0.74 -3.08
C PHE A 101 6.27 -0.57 -2.99
N PRO A 102 5.71 -1.71 -2.52
CA PRO A 102 6.52 -2.92 -2.34
C PRO A 102 6.97 -3.56 -3.66
N LEU A 103 6.38 -3.20 -4.80
CA LEU A 103 6.88 -3.63 -6.10
C LEU A 103 8.33 -3.19 -6.35
N GLY A 104 8.77 -2.12 -5.68
CA GLY A 104 10.15 -1.67 -5.72
C GLY A 104 11.15 -2.68 -5.17
N TYR A 105 10.73 -3.69 -4.39
CA TYR A 105 11.64 -4.77 -3.98
C TYR A 105 12.03 -5.71 -5.14
N TRP A 106 11.34 -5.65 -6.27
CA TRP A 106 11.76 -6.35 -7.49
C TRP A 106 12.67 -5.42 -8.30
N HIS A 107 13.97 -5.67 -8.23
CA HIS A 107 14.99 -4.84 -8.91
C HIS A 107 15.18 -5.19 -10.38
N ASP A 108 14.52 -6.23 -10.88
CA ASP A 108 14.56 -6.61 -12.29
C ASP A 108 13.18 -7.03 -12.79
N ARG A 109 13.00 -6.93 -14.11
CA ARG A 109 11.70 -7.16 -14.76
C ARG A 109 11.28 -8.63 -14.70
N ALA A 110 12.23 -9.57 -14.74
CA ALA A 110 11.90 -10.99 -14.68
C ALA A 110 11.32 -11.35 -13.31
N SER A 111 11.89 -10.81 -12.23
CA SER A 111 11.38 -10.96 -10.87
C SER A 111 9.97 -10.35 -10.71
N LEU A 112 9.74 -9.13 -11.22
CA LEU A 112 8.41 -8.51 -11.19
C LEU A 112 7.37 -9.36 -11.96
N VAL A 113 7.69 -9.79 -13.19
CA VAL A 113 6.80 -10.64 -13.99
C VAL A 113 6.54 -11.99 -13.29
N ALA A 114 7.55 -12.59 -12.67
CA ALA A 114 7.39 -13.83 -11.92
C ALA A 114 6.43 -13.67 -10.74
N TYR A 115 6.55 -12.57 -9.99
CA TYR A 115 5.61 -12.22 -8.93
C TYR A 115 4.20 -12.02 -9.48
N LEU A 116 4.02 -11.23 -10.53
CA LEU A 116 2.72 -10.96 -11.15
C LEU A 116 2.04 -12.23 -11.69
N LYS A 117 2.79 -13.17 -12.27
CA LYS A 117 2.26 -14.48 -12.71
C LYS A 117 1.68 -15.27 -11.54
N LEU A 118 2.42 -15.33 -10.43
CA LEU A 118 1.97 -16.01 -9.21
C LEU A 118 0.73 -15.33 -8.63
N THR A 119 0.74 -14.00 -8.54
CA THR A 119 -0.39 -13.19 -8.09
C THR A 119 -1.64 -13.46 -8.93
N ARG A 120 -1.54 -13.41 -10.26
CA ARG A 120 -2.66 -13.71 -11.16
C ARG A 120 -3.21 -15.13 -10.96
N ALA A 121 -2.32 -16.12 -10.80
CA ALA A 121 -2.73 -17.51 -10.57
C ALA A 121 -3.51 -17.67 -9.25
N ARG A 122 -3.24 -16.81 -8.27
CA ARG A 122 -3.85 -16.82 -6.93
C ARG A 122 -5.07 -15.91 -6.79
N LEU A 123 -5.37 -15.07 -7.78
CA LEU A 123 -6.65 -14.38 -7.83
C LEU A 123 -7.79 -15.36 -8.11
N ASN A 124 -8.91 -15.17 -7.40
CA ASN A 124 -10.18 -15.82 -7.73
C ASN A 124 -10.70 -15.35 -9.10
N ARG A 125 -11.77 -16.00 -9.58
CA ARG A 125 -12.40 -15.61 -10.86
C ARG A 125 -12.93 -14.17 -10.75
N LYS A 126 -12.61 -13.32 -11.73
CA LYS A 126 -12.86 -11.87 -11.72
C LYS A 126 -12.08 -11.07 -10.66
N GLY A 127 -11.12 -11.69 -9.98
CA GLY A 127 -10.30 -11.00 -8.99
C GLY A 127 -9.38 -9.94 -9.61
N VAL A 128 -8.94 -9.01 -8.77
CA VAL A 128 -8.06 -7.90 -9.17
C VAL A 128 -6.79 -7.86 -8.33
N PHE A 129 -5.68 -7.52 -8.97
CA PHE A 129 -4.46 -7.14 -8.28
C PHE A 129 -4.37 -5.62 -8.23
N VAL A 130 -4.02 -5.07 -7.06
CA VAL A 130 -3.86 -3.63 -6.87
C VAL A 130 -2.49 -3.34 -6.27
N ALA A 131 -1.76 -2.41 -6.86
CA ALA A 131 -0.50 -1.89 -6.33
C ALA A 131 -0.44 -0.36 -6.48
N ASP A 132 0.49 0.27 -5.79
CA ASP A 132 0.82 1.68 -5.97
C ASP A 132 2.21 1.88 -6.56
N LEU A 133 2.32 2.93 -7.37
CA LEU A 133 3.54 3.38 -8.01
C LEU A 133 3.68 4.88 -7.73
N TYR A 134 4.92 5.36 -7.67
CA TYR A 134 5.20 6.79 -7.76
C TYR A 134 6.20 7.06 -8.87
N GLY A 135 6.10 8.25 -9.44
CA GLY A 135 6.96 8.69 -10.54
C GLY A 135 6.82 10.19 -10.75
N GLY A 136 7.33 10.65 -11.89
CA GLY A 136 7.31 12.06 -12.24
C GLY A 136 8.69 12.70 -12.35
N SER A 137 8.71 14.01 -12.58
CA SER A 137 9.91 14.77 -12.92
C SER A 137 11.00 14.73 -11.85
N ASP A 138 10.62 14.62 -10.57
CA ASP A 138 11.55 14.61 -9.44
C ASP A 138 11.82 13.20 -8.88
N ALA A 139 11.21 12.17 -9.49
CA ALA A 139 11.33 10.79 -9.01
C ALA A 139 12.78 10.27 -8.98
N PHE A 140 13.67 10.82 -9.82
CA PHE A 140 15.09 10.49 -9.86
C PHE A 140 16.00 11.60 -9.32
N ARG A 141 15.56 12.29 -8.26
CA ARG A 141 16.37 13.31 -7.55
C ARG A 141 16.30 13.09 -6.04
N PRO A 142 17.37 13.37 -5.27
CA PRO A 142 17.24 13.43 -3.82
C PRO A 142 16.18 14.45 -3.42
N LEU A 143 15.27 14.05 -2.53
CA LEU A 143 14.11 14.85 -2.14
C LEU A 143 13.74 14.59 -0.68
N THR A 144 13.25 15.60 0.01
CA THR A 144 12.73 15.45 1.37
C THR A 144 11.37 16.11 1.48
N MET A 145 10.37 15.36 1.97
CA MET A 145 9.02 15.83 2.22
C MET A 145 8.65 15.61 3.69
N SER A 146 7.99 16.58 4.32
CA SER A 146 7.57 16.47 5.71
C SER A 146 6.10 16.83 5.89
N ARG A 147 5.40 16.08 6.73
CA ARG A 147 4.01 16.37 7.14
C ARG A 147 3.89 16.35 8.67
N ARG A 148 2.91 17.07 9.20
CA ARG A 148 2.65 17.15 10.64
C ARG A 148 1.31 16.50 10.96
N PHE A 149 1.30 15.70 12.03
CA PHE A 149 0.13 14.97 12.51
C PHE A 149 -0.10 15.21 14.00
N ARG A 150 -1.27 14.78 14.48
CA ARG A 150 -1.62 14.71 15.90
C ARG A 150 -1.75 13.25 16.31
N GLY A 151 -1.06 12.89 17.39
CA GLY A 151 -1.20 11.59 18.03
C GLY A 151 -2.51 11.49 18.83
N PRO A 152 -2.91 10.26 19.21
CA PRO A 152 -4.17 10.00 19.90
C PRO A 152 -4.25 10.64 21.29
N LYS A 153 -3.11 10.99 21.93
CA LYS A 153 -3.08 11.70 23.21
C LYS A 153 -2.71 13.19 23.04
N GLY A 154 -2.82 13.71 21.81
CA GLY A 154 -2.48 15.08 21.46
C GLY A 154 -0.99 15.31 21.22
N GLU A 155 -0.17 14.25 21.11
CA GLU A 155 1.24 14.37 20.73
C GLU A 155 1.37 15.08 19.39
N ARG A 156 2.42 15.89 19.20
CA ARG A 156 2.72 16.50 17.90
C ARG A 156 3.73 15.63 17.19
N ILE A 157 3.37 15.14 16.01
CA ILE A 157 4.23 14.24 15.24
C ILE A 157 4.66 14.95 13.97
N LYS A 158 5.95 14.93 13.66
CA LYS A 158 6.48 15.27 12.34
C LYS A 158 6.95 13.98 11.69
N TYR A 159 6.36 13.68 10.54
CA TYR A 159 6.74 12.60 9.65
C TYR A 159 7.57 13.18 8.51
N THR A 160 8.69 12.56 8.21
CA THR A 160 9.55 12.93 7.08
C THR A 160 9.79 11.71 6.20
N TRP A 161 9.48 11.84 4.91
CA TRP A 161 9.96 10.93 3.86
C TRP A 161 11.16 11.59 3.18
N GLU A 162 12.24 10.82 3.02
CA GLU A 162 13.48 11.27 2.39
C GLU A 162 13.90 10.24 1.34
N GLN A 163 14.04 10.68 0.10
CA GLN A 163 14.77 9.96 -0.94
C GLN A 163 16.21 10.47 -0.91
N GLU A 164 17.09 9.67 -0.32
CA GLU A 164 18.49 10.04 -0.08
C GLU A 164 19.33 9.91 -1.35
N GLN A 165 19.01 8.93 -2.18
CA GLN A 165 19.72 8.63 -3.41
C GLN A 165 18.73 8.24 -4.49
N ALA A 166 19.05 8.62 -5.72
CA ALA A 166 18.32 8.20 -6.90
C ALA A 166 19.28 8.05 -8.08
N ASP A 167 19.24 6.89 -8.72
CA ASP A 167 20.02 6.58 -9.91
C ASP A 167 19.08 6.28 -11.08
N ALA A 168 19.03 7.22 -12.03
CA ALA A 168 18.20 7.09 -13.22
C ALA A 168 18.68 6.00 -14.20
N ILE A 169 19.96 5.57 -14.12
CA ILE A 169 20.50 4.51 -15.00
C ILE A 169 19.93 3.16 -14.59
N SER A 170 20.02 2.82 -13.30
CA SER A 170 19.49 1.55 -12.77
C SER A 170 18.01 1.61 -12.43
N GLY A 171 17.46 2.82 -12.25
CA GLY A 171 16.12 3.04 -11.72
C GLY A 171 16.04 2.81 -10.20
N LEU A 172 17.17 2.69 -9.50
CA LEU A 172 17.22 2.42 -8.06
C LEU A 172 17.19 3.70 -7.22
N VAL A 173 16.50 3.62 -6.09
CA VAL A 173 16.37 4.69 -5.10
C VAL A 173 16.56 4.16 -3.69
N HIS A 174 17.12 5.01 -2.82
CA HIS A 174 17.23 4.76 -1.39
C HIS A 174 16.36 5.73 -0.63
N ASN A 175 15.36 5.21 0.08
CA ASN A 175 14.40 6.00 0.82
C ASN A 175 14.48 5.73 2.32
N ALA A 176 14.13 6.71 3.14
CA ALA A 176 14.04 6.58 4.58
C ALA A 176 12.86 7.34 5.14
N LEU A 177 12.28 6.79 6.22
CA LEU A 177 11.25 7.46 7.01
C LEU A 177 11.79 7.87 8.36
N HIS A 178 11.47 9.09 8.77
CA HIS A 178 11.89 9.66 10.04
C HIS A 178 10.66 10.17 10.79
N PHE A 179 10.71 10.07 12.12
CA PHE A 179 9.64 10.56 12.98
C PHE A 179 10.21 11.40 14.11
N GLU A 180 9.60 12.55 14.36
CA GLU A 180 9.81 13.34 15.57
C GLU A 180 8.49 13.38 16.34
N VAL A 181 8.50 12.92 17.59
CA VAL A 181 7.31 12.88 18.46
C VAL A 181 7.54 13.80 19.64
N SER A 182 6.83 14.93 19.65
CA SER A 182 6.86 15.91 20.74
C SER A 182 5.64 15.76 21.66
N PRO A 183 5.76 16.09 22.96
CA PRO A 183 4.62 16.15 23.88
C PRO A 183 3.52 17.08 23.38
N PRO A 184 2.26 16.92 23.87
CA PRO A 184 1.20 17.89 23.63
C PRO A 184 1.63 19.32 24.00
N ARG A 185 1.01 20.34 23.39
CA ARG A 185 1.39 21.74 23.64
C ARG A 185 1.16 22.07 25.12
N GLY A 186 2.16 22.67 25.77
CA GLY A 186 2.09 23.02 27.20
C GLY A 186 2.25 21.83 28.16
N LYS A 187 2.53 20.62 27.68
CA LYS A 187 2.85 19.47 28.55
C LYS A 187 4.37 19.27 28.65
N PRO A 188 4.90 18.94 29.83
CA PRO A 188 6.32 18.64 30.00
C PRO A 188 6.71 17.35 29.27
N GLY A 189 7.95 17.27 28.82
CA GLY A 189 8.52 16.10 28.16
C GLY A 189 9.53 16.46 27.07
N ARG A 190 10.30 15.47 26.60
CA ARG A 190 11.29 15.65 25.53
C ARG A 190 10.74 15.13 24.19
N THR A 191 11.14 15.80 23.10
CA THR A 191 10.91 15.26 21.75
C THR A 191 11.74 14.01 21.55
N ARG A 192 11.10 12.92 21.11
CA ARG A 192 11.79 11.69 20.71
C ARG A 192 11.94 11.67 19.19
N VAL A 193 13.16 11.45 18.71
CA VAL A 193 13.47 11.37 17.28
C VAL A 193 13.80 9.93 16.90
N LEU A 194 13.15 9.42 15.87
CA LEU A 194 13.45 8.14 15.23
C LEU A 194 13.96 8.45 13.83
N ARG A 195 15.28 8.45 13.64
CA ARG A 195 15.90 8.60 12.31
C ARG A 195 15.91 7.25 11.61
N ARG A 196 15.68 7.22 10.29
CA ARG A 196 15.69 5.99 9.48
C ARG A 196 14.88 4.86 10.13
N ALA A 197 13.71 5.18 10.65
CA ALA A 197 12.82 4.24 11.33
C ALA A 197 12.40 3.08 10.40
N PHE A 198 12.32 3.40 9.12
CA PHE A 198 12.21 2.47 8.00
C PHE A 198 13.16 2.94 6.89
N THR A 199 13.76 1.99 6.19
CA THR A 199 14.64 2.24 5.05
C THR A 199 14.25 1.31 3.92
N TYR A 200 14.30 1.83 2.70
CA TYR A 200 13.89 1.12 1.51
C TYR A 200 14.95 1.23 0.43
N HIS A 201 15.22 0.12 -0.24
CA HIS A 201 16.04 0.08 -1.43
C HIS A 201 15.15 -0.45 -2.55
N TRP A 202 14.67 0.45 -3.39
CA TRP A 202 13.63 0.18 -4.37
C TRP A 202 14.12 0.42 -5.78
N ARG A 203 13.56 -0.32 -6.73
CA ARG A 203 13.51 0.09 -8.14
C ARG A 203 12.19 0.82 -8.40
N LEU A 204 12.24 1.96 -9.07
CA LEU A 204 11.04 2.62 -9.55
C LEU A 204 10.53 1.93 -10.82
N TRP A 205 9.24 1.68 -10.86
CA TRP A 205 8.55 1.11 -12.01
C TRP A 205 7.61 2.18 -12.57
N SER A 206 7.84 2.57 -13.81
CA SER A 206 6.93 3.46 -14.51
C SER A 206 5.59 2.76 -14.79
N ILE A 207 4.54 3.56 -15.03
CA ILE A 207 3.21 3.05 -15.38
C ILE A 207 3.27 2.13 -16.62
N PRO A 208 3.98 2.47 -17.72
CA PRO A 208 4.11 1.58 -18.87
C PRO A 208 4.88 0.28 -18.56
N GLU A 209 6.01 0.34 -17.84
CA GLU A 209 6.78 -0.86 -17.51
C GLU A 209 5.96 -1.85 -16.65
N PHE A 210 5.19 -1.34 -15.68
CA PHE A 210 4.27 -2.17 -14.91
C PHE A 210 3.19 -2.77 -15.80
N THR A 211 2.58 -1.96 -16.67
CA THR A 211 1.52 -2.41 -17.60
C THR A 211 2.03 -3.54 -18.48
N ASP A 212 3.20 -3.39 -19.10
CA ASP A 212 3.81 -4.42 -19.93
C ASP A 212 4.12 -5.70 -19.15
N ALA A 213 4.63 -5.56 -17.92
CA ALA A 213 4.92 -6.70 -17.05
C ALA A 213 3.63 -7.45 -16.65
N ALA A 214 2.55 -6.72 -16.34
CA ALA A 214 1.26 -7.30 -16.00
C ALA A 214 0.62 -8.01 -17.20
N LEU A 215 0.64 -7.40 -18.39
CA LEU A 215 0.14 -8.03 -19.62
C LEU A 215 0.95 -9.29 -19.96
N GLN A 216 2.28 -9.25 -19.84
CA GLN A 216 3.12 -10.44 -20.01
C GLN A 216 2.83 -11.53 -18.96
N ALA A 217 2.45 -11.15 -17.74
CA ALA A 217 2.02 -12.10 -16.71
C ALA A 217 0.63 -12.70 -16.98
N GLY A 218 -0.07 -12.21 -18.01
CA GLY A 218 -1.36 -12.71 -18.50
C GLY A 218 -2.57 -11.97 -17.93
N PHE A 219 -2.40 -10.86 -17.22
CA PHE A 219 -3.52 -9.98 -16.89
C PHE A 219 -4.13 -9.43 -18.20
N LYS A 220 -5.45 -9.23 -18.23
CA LYS A 220 -6.16 -8.82 -19.44
C LYS A 220 -6.00 -7.34 -19.74
N HIS A 221 -6.01 -6.53 -18.68
CA HIS A 221 -5.86 -5.08 -18.78
C HIS A 221 -5.41 -4.49 -17.44
N VAL A 222 -4.86 -3.29 -17.51
CA VAL A 222 -4.45 -2.48 -16.37
C VAL A 222 -5.16 -1.13 -16.44
N GLU A 223 -5.72 -0.70 -15.33
CA GLU A 223 -6.31 0.63 -15.15
C GLU A 223 -5.45 1.42 -14.16
N VAL A 224 -5.32 2.73 -14.39
CA VAL A 224 -4.58 3.66 -13.53
C VAL A 224 -5.59 4.55 -12.84
N TYR A 225 -5.43 4.75 -11.54
CA TYR A 225 -6.27 5.60 -10.71
C TYR A 225 -5.38 6.57 -9.94
N ASP A 226 -5.77 7.84 -9.90
CA ASP A 226 -5.16 8.83 -9.01
C ASP A 226 -5.70 8.68 -7.57
N GLN A 227 -4.99 9.25 -6.59
CA GLN A 227 -5.36 9.24 -5.17
C GLN A 227 -6.69 9.95 -4.87
N ASP A 228 -7.10 10.91 -5.71
CA ASP A 228 -8.29 11.74 -5.48
C ASP A 228 -9.51 11.33 -6.35
N ALA A 229 -9.40 10.27 -7.14
CA ALA A 229 -10.39 9.91 -8.18
C ALA A 229 -11.70 9.23 -7.67
N GLY A 230 -12.22 9.62 -6.51
CA GLY A 230 -13.36 8.96 -5.85
C GLY A 230 -14.48 9.88 -5.36
N ALA A 231 -15.74 9.44 -5.52
CA ALA A 231 -16.93 10.08 -4.95
C ALA A 231 -17.78 9.08 -4.16
N LEU A 232 -18.30 9.49 -3.01
CA LEU A 232 -19.25 8.69 -2.22
C LEU A 232 -20.68 8.91 -2.74
N ASP A 233 -21.45 7.83 -2.91
CA ASP A 233 -22.89 7.94 -3.17
C ASP A 233 -23.69 8.12 -1.87
N HIS A 234 -25.01 8.28 -2.00
CA HIS A 234 -25.94 8.47 -0.89
C HIS A 234 -26.01 7.28 0.09
N THR A 235 -25.44 6.12 -0.27
CA THR A 235 -25.34 4.92 0.59
C THR A 235 -23.96 4.81 1.27
N GLY A 236 -23.06 5.75 1.00
CA GLY A 236 -21.68 5.72 1.49
C GLY A 236 -20.74 4.82 0.69
N ARG A 237 -21.17 4.33 -0.48
CA ARG A 237 -20.33 3.51 -1.36
C ARG A 237 -19.45 4.41 -2.23
N LEU A 238 -18.16 4.06 -2.31
CA LEU A 238 -17.19 4.77 -3.13
C LEU A 238 -17.31 4.35 -4.60
N HIS A 239 -17.45 5.32 -5.49
CA HIS A 239 -17.34 5.18 -6.93
C HIS A 239 -16.03 5.79 -7.40
N ILE A 240 -15.32 5.07 -8.26
CA ILE A 240 -14.01 5.48 -8.79
C ILE A 240 -14.01 5.36 -10.31
N ARG A 241 -13.22 6.21 -10.98
CA ARG A 241 -12.93 6.10 -12.41
C ARG A 241 -11.42 6.10 -12.67
N PRO A 242 -10.94 5.43 -13.72
CA PRO A 242 -9.55 5.56 -14.13
C PRO A 242 -9.19 7.03 -14.41
N ALA A 243 -7.93 7.37 -14.13
CA ALA A 243 -7.36 8.67 -14.45
C ALA A 243 -7.04 8.77 -15.94
N GLU A 244 -7.22 9.96 -16.50
CA GLU A 244 -6.70 10.34 -17.81
C GLU A 244 -5.29 10.91 -17.67
N ALA A 245 -4.48 10.82 -18.74
CA ALA A 245 -3.08 11.26 -18.68
C ALA A 245 -2.93 12.76 -18.30
N ALA A 246 -3.87 13.60 -18.72
CA ALA A 246 -3.87 15.03 -18.43
C ALA A 246 -4.21 15.37 -16.96
N GLU A 247 -4.65 14.38 -16.18
CA GLU A 247 -5.04 14.54 -14.77
C GLU A 247 -3.90 14.21 -13.81
N LEU A 248 -2.80 13.63 -14.29
CA LEU A 248 -1.65 13.32 -13.46
C LEU A 248 -0.75 14.55 -13.29
N ASP A 249 -0.43 14.88 -12.04
CA ASP A 249 0.57 15.89 -11.70
C ASP A 249 1.96 15.53 -12.21
N ASP A 250 2.85 16.53 -12.33
CA ASP A 250 4.26 16.35 -12.71
C ASP A 250 4.99 15.32 -11.83
N ASN A 251 4.59 15.23 -10.56
CA ASN A 251 4.97 14.18 -9.62
C ASN A 251 3.71 13.49 -9.13
N TYR A 252 3.62 12.18 -9.31
CA TYR A 252 2.39 11.44 -9.05
C TYR A 252 2.62 10.24 -8.13
N VAL A 253 1.57 9.90 -7.40
CA VAL A 253 1.36 8.59 -6.79
C VAL A 253 0.07 8.04 -7.39
N VAL A 254 0.12 6.87 -7.99
CA VAL A 254 -1.05 6.25 -8.63
C VAL A 254 -1.28 4.85 -8.12
N TYR A 255 -2.53 4.42 -8.19
CA TYR A 255 -2.93 3.03 -8.00
C TYR A 255 -3.12 2.36 -9.35
N VAL A 256 -2.44 1.24 -9.55
CA VAL A 256 -2.61 0.39 -10.73
C VAL A 256 -3.46 -0.83 -10.38
N VAL A 257 -4.51 -1.06 -11.17
CA VAL A 257 -5.46 -2.17 -11.00
C VAL A 257 -5.34 -3.11 -12.19
N ALA A 258 -4.72 -4.26 -11.98
CA ALA A 258 -4.57 -5.30 -13.00
C ALA A 258 -5.68 -6.35 -12.88
N ARG A 259 -6.41 -6.58 -13.98
CA ARG A 259 -7.61 -7.44 -14.00
C ARG A 259 -7.38 -8.80 -14.65
N LYS A 260 -7.97 -9.85 -14.07
CA LYS A 260 -7.84 -11.25 -14.53
C LYS A 260 -8.79 -11.65 -15.65
#